data_AF-A0A7J8T8X0-F1
#
_entry.id   AF-A0A7J8T8X0-F1
#
_cell.length_a   1.000
_cell.length_b   1.000
_cell.length_c   1.000
_cell.angle_alpha   90.00
_cell.angle_beta   90.00
_cell.angle_gamma   90.00
#
_symmetry.space_group_name_H-M   'P 1'
#
loop_
_entity.id
_entity.type
_entity.pdbx_description
1 polymer ?
#
loop_
_entity_poly.entity_id
_entity_poly.type
_entity_poly.pdbx_seq_one_letter_code
_entity_poly.pdbx_strand_id
1 'polypeptide(L)'
;MMLGNVVDPLEKLELIDTLQRLGLSYHFEAEINKSSKNTSTDRISTVAWKRDNLYATALEFRLLRQHGYKVDQDVFTCFMNDVGNIKSSLNQDFKGLLKLYEASHLLLEGEIVLENARELVVKLLEQYLKENPDHQYLWMLVDHALKLPLHWRMPRLEARWFIDVYEKNKDKNPIIFELAILDYNIVQSMHQEDLRYASTWWKELGLGERFNFARERLMENFLLSVGMIITPQDGKSRTIQTKINALITVIDDVYD
;
A
#
# COMPACT_ATOMS: atom_id res chain seq x y z
N MET A 1 20.31 -13.83 -0.97
CA MET A 1 19.23 -12.85 -0.68
C MET A 1 18.06 -13.14 -1.60
N MET A 2 16.84 -13.21 -1.07
CA MET A 2 15.63 -13.63 -1.78
C MET A 2 15.37 -12.81 -3.06
N LEU A 3 15.44 -11.48 -2.98
CA LEU A 3 15.26 -10.56 -4.11
C LEU A 3 16.44 -10.54 -5.10
N GLY A 4 17.65 -10.90 -4.65
CA GLY A 4 18.86 -10.90 -5.48
C GLY A 4 18.93 -12.07 -6.46
N ASN A 5 18.16 -13.13 -6.20
CA ASN A 5 18.15 -14.36 -7.01
C ASN A 5 17.06 -14.38 -8.08
N VAL A 6 16.12 -13.42 -8.06
CA VAL A 6 15.05 -13.31 -9.06
C VAL A 6 15.61 -12.63 -10.31
N VAL A 7 15.65 -13.40 -11.40
CA VAL A 7 16.20 -12.97 -12.69
C VAL A 7 15.14 -12.25 -13.53
N ASP A 8 13.89 -12.72 -13.48
CA ASP A 8 12.81 -12.11 -14.24
C ASP A 8 12.40 -10.75 -13.64
N PRO A 9 12.41 -9.66 -14.42
CA PRO A 9 12.05 -8.34 -13.92
C PRO A 9 10.62 -8.24 -13.41
N LEU A 10 9.66 -8.94 -14.02
CA LEU A 10 8.26 -8.87 -13.60
C LEU A 10 8.06 -9.60 -12.27
N GLU A 11 8.55 -10.84 -12.15
CA GLU A 11 8.52 -11.60 -10.89
C GLU A 11 9.16 -10.80 -9.75
N LYS A 12 10.22 -10.03 -10.05
CA LYS A 12 10.87 -9.18 -9.06
C LYS A 12 9.96 -8.04 -8.60
N LEU A 13 9.27 -7.36 -9.52
CA LEU A 13 8.30 -6.32 -9.17
C LEU A 13 7.13 -6.88 -8.37
N GLU A 14 6.62 -8.06 -8.74
CA GLU A 14 5.55 -8.76 -8.02
C GLU A 14 5.98 -9.16 -6.60
N LEU A 15 7.23 -9.62 -6.45
CA LEU A 15 7.79 -9.94 -5.15
C LEU A 15 7.92 -8.69 -4.27
N ILE A 16 8.41 -7.58 -4.82
CA ILE A 16 8.48 -6.30 -4.08
C ILE A 16 7.09 -5.86 -3.64
N ASP A 17 6.10 -5.88 -4.53
CA ASP A 17 4.71 -5.54 -4.22
C ASP A 17 4.15 -6.43 -3.10
N THR A 18 4.37 -7.73 -3.21
CA THR A 18 3.92 -8.72 -2.23
C THR A 18 4.55 -8.46 -0.86
N LEU A 19 5.87 -8.22 -0.80
CA LEU A 19 6.57 -7.92 0.46
C LEU A 19 6.09 -6.62 1.09
N GLN A 20 5.82 -5.58 0.29
CA GLN A 20 5.28 -4.32 0.79
C GLN A 20 3.87 -4.50 1.37
N ARG A 21 2.98 -5.15 0.62
CA ARG A 21 1.60 -5.35 1.04
C ARG A 21 1.47 -6.30 2.22
N LEU A 22 2.38 -7.25 2.39
CA LEU A 22 2.45 -8.12 3.58
C LEU A 22 3.13 -7.45 4.79
N GLY A 23 3.59 -6.20 4.65
CA GLY A 23 4.25 -5.47 5.74
C GLY A 23 5.68 -5.93 6.03
N LEU A 24 6.31 -6.67 5.12
CA LEU A 24 7.66 -7.24 5.29
C LEU A 24 8.77 -6.36 4.68
N SER A 25 8.42 -5.31 3.96
CA SER A 25 9.36 -4.50 3.17
C SER A 25 10.56 -3.94 3.96
N TYR A 26 10.39 -3.60 5.24
CA TYR A 26 11.45 -3.04 6.07
C TYR A 26 12.61 -4.02 6.32
N HIS A 27 12.38 -5.34 6.22
CA HIS A 27 13.46 -6.34 6.28
C HIS A 27 14.33 -6.37 5.02
N PHE A 28 13.81 -5.83 3.92
CA PHE A 28 14.42 -5.91 2.58
C PHE A 28 14.67 -4.53 1.98
N GLU A 29 14.73 -3.49 2.81
CA GLU A 29 14.78 -2.10 2.36
C GLU A 29 15.99 -1.85 1.43
N ALA A 30 17.15 -2.40 1.77
CA ALA A 30 18.36 -2.26 0.96
C ALA A 30 18.20 -2.90 -0.43
N GLU A 31 17.63 -4.10 -0.51
CA GLU A 31 17.38 -4.81 -1.76
C GLU A 31 16.32 -4.13 -2.61
N ILE A 32 15.23 -3.67 -1.99
CA ILE A 32 14.14 -2.95 -2.66
C ILE A 32 14.66 -1.63 -3.22
N ASN A 33 15.43 -0.87 -2.43
CA ASN A 33 16.02 0.39 -2.87
C ASN A 33 17.01 0.19 -4.02
N LYS A 34 17.87 -0.84 -3.93
CA LYS A 34 18.78 -1.20 -5.03
C LYS A 34 18.01 -1.61 -6.28
N SER A 35 16.95 -2.41 -6.14
CA SER A 35 16.13 -2.82 -7.28
C SER A 35 15.44 -1.63 -7.94
N SER A 36 14.79 -0.77 -7.15
CA SER A 36 14.11 0.43 -7.65
C SER A 36 15.08 1.38 -8.36
N LYS A 37 16.29 1.55 -7.81
CA LYS A 37 17.35 2.35 -8.42
C LYS A 37 17.77 1.80 -9.78
N ASN A 38 18.03 0.49 -9.88
CA ASN A 38 18.39 -0.15 -11.14
C ASN A 38 17.28 0.03 -12.18
N THR A 39 16.05 -0.30 -11.82
CA THR A 39 14.87 -0.14 -12.69
C THR A 39 14.68 1.31 -13.14
N SER A 40 14.94 2.30 -12.28
CA SER A 40 14.85 3.72 -12.63
C SER A 40 15.96 4.20 -13.57
N THR A 41 17.16 3.61 -13.49
CA THR A 41 18.33 4.00 -14.28
C THR A 41 18.28 3.37 -15.67
N ASP A 42 17.71 2.18 -15.78
CA ASP A 42 17.55 1.44 -17.04
C ASP A 42 16.50 2.04 -18.01
N ARG A 43 15.90 3.19 -17.64
CA ARG A 43 14.85 3.90 -18.40
C ARG A 43 15.26 4.40 -19.79
N ILE A 44 16.53 4.28 -20.18
CA ILE A 44 17.00 4.56 -21.54
C ILE A 44 16.79 3.36 -22.48
N SER A 45 16.39 2.19 -21.97
CA SER A 45 15.92 1.10 -22.82
C SER A 45 14.45 0.78 -22.55
N THR A 46 13.63 1.19 -23.51
CA THR A 46 12.40 0.52 -23.92
C THR A 46 12.62 -0.99 -23.97
N VAL A 47 12.48 -1.69 -22.85
CA VAL A 47 12.51 -3.15 -22.89
C VAL A 47 11.23 -3.60 -23.60
N ALA A 48 11.39 -4.31 -24.71
CA ALA A 48 10.28 -4.69 -25.60
C ALA A 48 9.11 -5.38 -24.89
N TRP A 49 9.36 -6.06 -23.77
CA TRP A 49 8.32 -6.74 -22.97
C TRP A 49 7.37 -5.79 -22.22
N LYS A 50 7.73 -4.50 -22.04
CA LYS A 50 6.88 -3.52 -21.33
C LYS A 50 5.85 -2.85 -22.23
N ARG A 51 6.19 -2.60 -23.50
CA ARG A 51 5.35 -1.80 -24.43
C ARG A 51 3.95 -2.37 -24.64
N ASP A 52 3.80 -3.68 -24.47
CA ASP A 52 2.54 -4.39 -24.67
C ASP A 52 1.96 -5.01 -23.38
N ASN A 53 2.54 -4.71 -22.20
CA ASN A 53 2.09 -5.27 -20.93
C ASN A 53 1.65 -4.17 -19.96
N LEU A 54 0.32 -3.94 -19.91
CA LEU A 54 -0.29 -2.93 -19.05
C LEU A 54 -0.02 -3.22 -17.56
N TYR A 55 -0.13 -4.48 -17.16
CA TYR A 55 0.13 -4.92 -15.80
C TYR A 55 1.54 -4.59 -15.32
N ALA A 56 2.56 -4.98 -16.09
CA ALA A 56 3.95 -4.69 -15.76
C ALA A 56 4.21 -3.18 -15.69
N THR A 57 3.73 -2.43 -16.68
CA THR A 57 3.94 -0.97 -16.75
C THR A 57 3.29 -0.26 -15.58
N ALA A 58 2.04 -0.59 -15.26
CA ALA A 58 1.33 0.01 -14.14
C ALA A 58 1.95 -0.36 -12.78
N LEU A 59 2.37 -1.62 -12.61
CA LEU A 59 3.02 -2.08 -11.39
C LEU A 59 4.35 -1.36 -11.15
N GLU A 60 5.21 -1.31 -12.17
CA GLU A 60 6.49 -0.62 -12.11
C GLU A 60 6.31 0.89 -11.86
N PHE A 61 5.40 1.53 -12.58
CA PHE A 61 5.09 2.94 -12.41
C PHE A 61 4.71 3.25 -10.97
N ARG A 62 3.78 2.47 -10.41
CA ARG A 62 3.32 2.64 -9.02
C ARG A 62 4.47 2.47 -8.05
N LEU A 63 5.24 1.38 -8.15
CA LEU A 63 6.36 1.10 -7.25
C LEU A 63 7.43 2.19 -7.35
N LEU A 64 7.83 2.61 -8.55
CA LEU A 64 8.85 3.65 -8.73
C LEU A 64 8.40 4.99 -8.12
N ARG A 65 7.16 5.43 -8.39
CA ARG A 65 6.64 6.67 -7.81
C ARG A 65 6.50 6.60 -6.30
N GLN A 66 6.05 5.47 -5.75
CA GLN A 66 5.98 5.24 -4.30
C GLN A 66 7.35 5.38 -3.61
N HIS A 67 8.44 5.02 -4.31
CA HIS A 67 9.81 5.21 -3.82
C HIS A 67 10.43 6.57 -4.22
N GLY A 68 9.63 7.52 -4.70
CA GLY A 68 10.08 8.88 -5.01
C GLY A 68 10.77 9.06 -6.36
N TYR A 69 10.77 8.04 -7.24
CA TYR A 69 11.31 8.20 -8.59
C TYR A 69 10.28 8.84 -9.52
N LYS A 70 10.66 9.95 -10.16
CA LYS A 70 9.81 10.65 -11.14
C LYS A 70 9.62 9.81 -12.40
N VAL A 71 8.49 9.14 -12.58
CA VAL A 71 8.08 8.47 -13.84
C VAL A 71 7.08 9.39 -14.56
N ASP A 72 7.16 9.57 -15.87
CA ASP A 72 6.17 10.35 -16.63
C ASP A 72 4.90 9.53 -16.92
N GLN A 73 3.72 10.16 -16.97
CA GLN A 73 2.46 9.49 -17.35
C GLN A 73 2.47 8.98 -18.80
N ASP A 74 3.35 9.53 -19.65
CA ASP A 74 3.47 9.18 -21.06
C ASP A 74 3.76 7.69 -21.30
N VAL A 75 4.27 6.98 -20.29
CA VAL A 75 4.43 5.52 -20.34
C VAL A 75 3.10 4.79 -20.60
N PHE A 76 1.96 5.41 -20.32
CA PHE A 76 0.64 4.83 -20.55
C PHE A 76 0.05 5.12 -21.92
N THR A 77 0.64 6.03 -22.70
CA THR A 77 0.12 6.44 -24.01
C THR A 77 0.00 5.28 -24.99
N CYS A 78 0.89 4.29 -24.91
CA CYS A 78 0.84 3.09 -25.77
C CYS A 78 -0.36 2.18 -25.47
N PHE A 79 -1.04 2.35 -24.34
CA PHE A 79 -2.27 1.62 -23.97
C PHE A 79 -3.54 2.40 -24.29
N MET A 80 -3.42 3.63 -24.80
CA MET A 80 -4.54 4.49 -25.18
C MET A 80 -4.81 4.43 -26.68
N ASN A 81 -6.07 4.63 -27.07
CA ASN A 81 -6.49 4.80 -28.46
C ASN A 81 -6.39 6.27 -28.90
N ASP A 82 -6.71 6.55 -30.16
CA ASP A 82 -6.58 7.90 -30.75
C ASP A 82 -7.48 8.96 -30.08
N VAL A 83 -8.48 8.53 -29.29
CA VAL A 83 -9.42 9.39 -28.55
C VAL A 83 -8.99 9.53 -27.08
N GLY A 84 -7.88 8.91 -26.66
CA GLY A 84 -7.36 8.98 -25.30
C GLY A 84 -8.00 7.99 -24.31
N ASN A 85 -8.82 7.05 -24.79
CA ASN A 85 -9.41 5.98 -23.97
C ASN A 85 -8.52 4.73 -23.98
N ILE A 86 -8.67 3.87 -22.98
CA ILE A 86 -7.98 2.56 -22.94
C ILE A 86 -8.35 1.73 -24.18
N LYS A 87 -7.35 1.14 -24.84
CA LYS A 87 -7.56 0.26 -26.00
C LYS A 87 -8.49 -0.89 -25.65
N SER A 88 -9.49 -1.16 -26.50
CA SER A 88 -10.48 -2.22 -26.27
C SER A 88 -9.87 -3.62 -26.14
N SER A 89 -8.70 -3.85 -26.73
CA SER A 89 -7.92 -5.09 -26.56
C SER A 89 -7.50 -5.37 -25.12
N LEU A 90 -7.48 -4.36 -24.25
CA LEU A 90 -7.09 -4.45 -22.85
C LEU A 90 -8.29 -4.60 -21.91
N ASN A 91 -9.53 -4.57 -22.41
CA ASN A 91 -10.74 -4.67 -21.58
C ASN A 91 -10.82 -5.99 -20.78
N GLN A 92 -10.10 -7.02 -21.23
CA GLN A 92 -10.05 -8.33 -20.57
C GLN A 92 -8.77 -8.52 -19.71
N ASP A 93 -7.82 -7.58 -19.73
CA ASP A 93 -6.62 -7.61 -18.87
C ASP A 93 -6.95 -7.05 -17.48
N PHE A 94 -7.73 -7.78 -16.70
CA PHE A 94 -8.18 -7.32 -15.38
C PHE A 94 -7.01 -7.05 -14.42
N LYS A 95 -5.92 -7.83 -14.51
CA LYS A 95 -4.73 -7.62 -13.65
C LYS A 95 -4.10 -6.28 -14.01
N GLY A 96 -3.94 -6.00 -15.31
CA GLY A 96 -3.44 -4.73 -15.82
C GLY A 96 -4.33 -3.56 -15.43
N LEU A 97 -5.63 -3.69 -15.62
CA LEU A 97 -6.62 -2.67 -15.24
C LEU A 97 -6.56 -2.38 -13.73
N LEU A 98 -6.56 -3.39 -12.87
CA LEU A 98 -6.47 -3.19 -11.43
C LEU A 98 -5.15 -2.49 -11.02
N LYS A 99 -4.01 -2.87 -11.61
CA LYS A 99 -2.74 -2.18 -11.33
C LYS A 99 -2.73 -0.76 -11.88
N LEU A 100 -3.35 -0.50 -13.02
CA LEU A 100 -3.50 0.86 -13.57
C LEU A 100 -4.37 1.74 -12.66
N TYR A 101 -5.46 1.20 -12.12
CA TYR A 101 -6.28 1.89 -11.12
C TYR A 101 -5.42 2.31 -9.92
N GLU A 102 -4.69 1.37 -9.32
CA GLU A 102 -3.83 1.63 -8.17
C GLU A 102 -2.71 2.63 -8.48
N ALA A 103 -2.10 2.51 -9.67
CA ALA A 103 -1.07 3.42 -10.16
C ALA A 103 -1.61 4.85 -10.36
N SER A 104 -2.85 4.99 -10.84
CA SER A 104 -3.46 6.29 -11.09
C SER A 104 -3.54 7.15 -9.83
N HIS A 105 -3.60 6.56 -8.64
CA HIS A 105 -3.67 7.28 -7.37
C HIS A 105 -2.36 7.94 -6.95
N LEU A 106 -1.28 7.75 -7.72
CA LEU A 106 -0.03 8.50 -7.61
C LEU A 106 0.09 9.65 -8.62
N LEU A 107 -1.02 10.10 -9.22
CA LEU A 107 -0.98 11.24 -10.13
C LEU A 107 -0.43 12.51 -9.45
N LEU A 108 0.12 13.38 -10.28
CA LEU A 108 0.43 14.76 -9.95
C LEU A 108 -0.51 15.69 -10.72
N GLU A 109 -0.64 16.93 -10.28
CA GLU A 109 -1.46 17.93 -10.95
C GLU A 109 -1.06 18.08 -12.43
N GLY A 110 -2.05 18.10 -13.33
CA GLY A 110 -1.85 18.15 -14.78
C GLY A 110 -1.74 16.79 -15.48
N GLU A 111 -1.79 15.68 -14.74
CA GLU A 111 -1.70 14.32 -15.32
C GLU A 111 -3.05 13.74 -15.76
N ILE A 112 -3.57 14.34 -16.84
CA ILE A 112 -4.89 14.03 -17.42
C ILE A 112 -5.01 12.57 -17.87
N VAL A 113 -3.93 11.92 -18.32
CA VAL A 113 -3.97 10.52 -18.79
C VAL A 113 -4.34 9.59 -17.63
N LEU A 114 -3.78 9.81 -16.44
CA LEU A 114 -4.06 9.01 -15.25
C LEU A 114 -5.45 9.30 -14.68
N GLU A 115 -5.88 10.55 -14.71
CA GLU A 115 -7.21 10.97 -14.28
C GLU A 115 -8.29 10.29 -15.14
N ASN A 116 -8.20 10.40 -16.46
CA ASN A 116 -9.14 9.78 -17.38
C ASN A 116 -9.10 8.25 -17.30
N ALA A 117 -7.89 7.67 -17.18
CA ALA A 117 -7.74 6.23 -17.05
C ALA A 117 -8.49 5.70 -15.82
N ARG A 118 -8.42 6.39 -14.68
CA ARG A 118 -9.06 5.95 -13.44
C ARG A 118 -10.56 5.73 -13.61
N GLU A 119 -11.29 6.72 -14.15
CA GLU A 119 -12.74 6.63 -14.31
C GLU A 119 -13.17 5.51 -15.25
N LEU A 120 -12.41 5.30 -16.32
CA LEU A 120 -12.66 4.23 -17.29
C LEU A 120 -12.38 2.85 -16.68
N VAL A 121 -11.26 2.71 -15.98
CA VAL A 121 -10.86 1.44 -15.35
C VAL A 121 -11.90 0.97 -14.34
N VAL A 122 -12.49 1.87 -13.54
CA VAL A 122 -13.54 1.51 -12.58
C VAL A 122 -14.71 0.82 -13.30
N LYS A 123 -15.20 1.41 -14.39
CA LYS A 123 -16.31 0.85 -15.19
C LYS A 123 -15.95 -0.52 -15.78
N LEU A 124 -14.73 -0.66 -16.30
CA LEU A 124 -14.25 -1.92 -16.87
C LEU A 124 -14.10 -3.02 -15.81
N LEU A 125 -13.58 -2.70 -14.63
CA LEU A 125 -13.46 -3.64 -13.51
C LEU A 125 -14.85 -4.10 -13.01
N GLU A 126 -15.78 -3.17 -12.83
CA GLU A 126 -17.15 -3.50 -12.44
C GLU A 126 -17.87 -4.38 -13.48
N GLN A 127 -17.67 -4.10 -14.77
CA GLN A 127 -18.19 -4.93 -15.85
C GLN A 127 -17.58 -6.34 -15.81
N TYR A 128 -16.26 -6.44 -15.67
CA TYR A 128 -15.55 -7.71 -15.60
C TYR A 128 -16.06 -8.60 -14.45
N LEU A 129 -16.31 -8.00 -13.28
CA LEU A 129 -16.84 -8.73 -12.12
C LEU A 129 -18.27 -9.24 -12.35
N LYS A 130 -19.10 -8.51 -13.10
CA LYS A 130 -20.46 -8.97 -13.47
C LYS A 130 -20.41 -10.14 -14.45
N GLU A 131 -19.46 -10.12 -15.37
CA GLU A 131 -19.26 -11.18 -16.37
C GLU A 131 -18.62 -12.45 -15.77
N ASN A 132 -17.88 -12.32 -14.66
CA ASN A 132 -17.11 -13.41 -14.04
C ASN A 132 -17.41 -13.58 -12.53
N PRO A 133 -18.64 -13.98 -12.15
CA PRO A 133 -19.06 -14.01 -10.75
C PRO A 133 -18.28 -15.04 -9.90
N ASP A 134 -17.71 -16.07 -10.52
CA ASP A 134 -17.00 -17.15 -9.82
C ASP A 134 -15.54 -16.79 -9.43
N HIS A 135 -15.01 -15.65 -9.90
CA HIS A 135 -13.64 -15.21 -9.61
C HIS A 135 -13.51 -14.51 -8.24
N GLN A 136 -13.80 -15.24 -7.15
CA GLN A 136 -13.86 -14.69 -5.79
C GLN A 136 -12.58 -13.97 -5.33
N TYR A 137 -11.39 -14.53 -5.63
CA TYR A 137 -10.11 -13.91 -5.26
C TYR A 137 -9.93 -12.53 -5.91
N LEU A 138 -10.29 -12.43 -7.19
CA LEU A 138 -10.22 -11.16 -7.90
C LEU A 138 -11.25 -10.16 -7.36
N TRP A 139 -12.48 -10.63 -7.11
CA TRP A 139 -13.52 -9.79 -6.53
C TRP A 139 -13.05 -9.14 -5.24
N MET A 140 -12.39 -9.91 -4.35
CA MET A 140 -11.83 -9.38 -3.10
C MET A 140 -10.79 -8.27 -3.35
N LEU A 141 -9.91 -8.44 -4.34
CA LEU A 141 -8.90 -7.44 -4.67
C LEU A 141 -9.50 -6.15 -5.24
N VAL A 142 -10.47 -6.27 -6.15
CA VAL A 142 -11.13 -5.12 -6.78
C VAL A 142 -12.01 -4.38 -5.78
N ASP A 143 -12.88 -5.08 -5.03
CA ASP A 143 -13.74 -4.47 -4.02
C ASP A 143 -12.91 -3.71 -2.98
N HIS A 144 -11.78 -4.27 -2.56
CA HIS A 144 -10.88 -3.58 -1.65
C HIS A 144 -10.24 -2.35 -2.29
N ALA A 145 -9.64 -2.47 -3.47
CA ALA A 145 -9.03 -1.32 -4.16
C ALA A 145 -10.02 -0.16 -4.36
N LEU A 146 -11.26 -0.46 -4.79
CA LEU A 146 -12.29 0.56 -5.05
C LEU A 146 -12.82 1.25 -3.79
N LYS A 147 -12.75 0.61 -2.61
CA LYS A 147 -13.12 1.24 -1.32
C LYS A 147 -12.08 2.25 -0.86
N LEU A 148 -10.80 1.92 -0.98
CA LEU A 148 -9.69 2.81 -0.68
C LEU A 148 -8.47 2.33 -1.47
N PRO A 149 -7.82 3.19 -2.27
CA PRO A 149 -6.65 2.80 -3.04
C PRO A 149 -5.46 2.44 -2.15
N LEU A 150 -4.63 1.50 -2.60
CA LEU A 150 -3.44 1.04 -1.90
C LEU A 150 -2.52 2.18 -1.48
N HIS A 151 -2.35 3.19 -2.34
CA HIS A 151 -1.49 4.33 -2.03
C HIS A 151 -1.95 5.15 -0.81
N TRP A 152 -3.23 5.12 -0.46
CA TRP A 152 -3.81 5.87 0.66
C TRP A 152 -4.03 5.02 1.91
N ARG A 153 -3.71 3.73 1.85
CA ARG A 153 -3.91 2.80 2.96
C ARG A 153 -2.79 2.90 3.98
N MET A 154 -3.15 2.78 5.25
CA MET A 154 -2.17 2.53 6.30
C MET A 154 -1.53 1.14 6.05
N PRO A 155 -0.20 1.05 5.86
CA PRO A 155 0.45 -0.21 5.50
C PRO A 155 0.19 -1.34 6.49
N ARG A 156 0.08 -1.02 7.78
CA ARG A 156 -0.18 -2.02 8.82
C ARG A 156 -1.57 -2.65 8.72
N LEU A 157 -2.59 -1.86 8.41
CA LEU A 157 -3.96 -2.36 8.20
C LEU A 157 -4.07 -3.11 6.87
N GLU A 158 -3.38 -2.64 5.83
CA GLU A 158 -3.27 -3.37 4.57
C GLU A 158 -2.63 -4.75 4.80
N ALA A 159 -1.53 -4.83 5.55
CA ALA A 159 -0.87 -6.11 5.84
C ALA A 159 -1.81 -7.11 6.52
N ARG A 160 -2.61 -6.67 7.49
CA ARG A 160 -3.58 -7.54 8.16
C ARG A 160 -4.58 -8.15 7.18
N TRP A 161 -5.16 -7.30 6.33
CA TRP A 161 -6.14 -7.73 5.33
C TRP A 161 -5.49 -8.58 4.25
N PHE A 162 -4.30 -8.20 3.78
CA PHE A 162 -3.63 -8.84 2.66
C PHE A 162 -3.06 -10.21 3.03
N ILE A 163 -2.71 -10.47 4.30
CA ILE A 163 -2.36 -11.82 4.77
C ILE A 163 -3.53 -12.79 4.50
N ASP A 164 -4.76 -12.42 4.89
CA ASP A 164 -5.95 -13.26 4.72
C ASP A 164 -6.32 -13.47 3.24
N VAL A 165 -6.02 -12.46 2.39
CA VAL A 165 -6.21 -12.55 0.94
C VAL A 165 -5.14 -13.41 0.30
N TYR A 166 -3.87 -13.20 0.66
CA TYR A 166 -2.72 -13.91 0.12
C TYR A 166 -2.79 -15.40 0.44
N GLU A 167 -3.36 -15.80 1.58
CA GLU A 167 -3.68 -17.19 1.91
C GLU A 167 -4.51 -17.87 0.81
N LYS A 168 -5.47 -17.15 0.22
CA LYS A 168 -6.38 -17.66 -0.81
C LYS A 168 -5.75 -17.68 -2.21
N ASN A 169 -4.59 -17.07 -2.39
CA ASN A 169 -3.88 -17.12 -3.66
C ASN A 169 -3.32 -18.54 -3.88
N LYS A 170 -3.67 -19.13 -5.03
CA LYS A 170 -3.20 -20.47 -5.42
C LYS A 170 -1.70 -20.50 -5.73
N ASP A 171 -1.16 -19.38 -6.19
CA ASP A 171 0.24 -19.23 -6.59
C ASP A 171 1.11 -18.63 -5.45
N LYS A 172 0.61 -18.64 -4.21
CA LYS A 172 1.33 -18.02 -3.08
C LYS A 172 2.65 -18.74 -2.80
N ASN A 173 3.68 -17.95 -2.48
CA ASN A 173 4.90 -18.47 -1.88
C ASN A 173 4.66 -18.79 -0.39
N PRO A 174 4.73 -20.07 0.03
CA PRO A 174 4.40 -20.48 1.40
C PRO A 174 5.40 -19.94 2.43
N ILE A 175 6.67 -19.78 2.06
CA ILE A 175 7.71 -19.26 2.97
C ILE A 175 7.44 -17.78 3.28
N ILE A 176 7.08 -16.99 2.25
CA ILE A 176 6.73 -15.58 2.43
C ILE A 176 5.45 -15.45 3.27
N PHE A 177 4.46 -16.31 3.04
CA PHE A 177 3.22 -16.32 3.79
C PHE A 177 3.45 -16.60 5.29
N GLU A 178 4.22 -17.63 5.60
CA GLU A 178 4.57 -17.98 6.99
C GLU A 178 5.35 -16.85 7.67
N LEU A 179 6.34 -16.28 6.96
CA LEU A 179 7.08 -15.11 7.45
C LEU A 179 6.16 -13.93 7.74
N ALA A 180 5.19 -13.64 6.87
CA ALA A 180 4.24 -12.54 7.05
C ALA A 180 3.39 -12.71 8.32
N ILE A 181 2.93 -13.94 8.60
CA ILE A 181 2.15 -14.22 9.82
C ILE A 181 3.00 -14.05 11.07
N LEU A 182 4.21 -14.63 11.08
CA LEU A 182 5.14 -14.54 12.20
C LEU A 182 5.51 -13.09 12.48
N ASP A 183 5.93 -12.36 11.44
CA ASP A 183 6.30 -10.96 11.55
C ASP A 183 5.14 -10.10 12.04
N TYR A 184 3.94 -10.32 11.48
CA TYR A 184 2.75 -9.59 11.90
C TYR A 184 2.52 -9.75 13.41
N ASN A 185 2.64 -10.96 13.95
CA ASN A 185 2.43 -11.23 15.37
C ASN A 185 3.54 -10.65 16.25
N ILE A 186 4.80 -10.68 15.80
CA ILE A 186 5.94 -10.05 16.51
C ILE A 186 5.70 -8.55 16.62
N VAL A 187 5.42 -7.89 15.49
CA VAL A 187 5.16 -6.44 15.45
C VAL A 187 3.91 -6.08 16.25
N GLN A 188 2.88 -6.93 16.26
CA GLN A 188 1.68 -6.72 17.09
C GLN A 188 2.01 -6.74 18.59
N SER A 189 2.88 -7.66 19.02
CA SER A 189 3.35 -7.74 20.41
C SER A 189 4.14 -6.48 20.80
N MET A 190 5.01 -5.99 19.92
CA MET A 190 5.74 -4.73 20.13
C MET A 190 4.78 -3.54 20.28
N HIS A 191 3.75 -3.44 19.43
CA HIS A 191 2.74 -2.39 19.55
C HIS A 191 1.94 -2.48 20.87
N GLN A 192 1.61 -3.69 21.33
CA GLN A 192 0.93 -3.86 22.63
C GLN A 192 1.80 -3.37 23.79
N GLU A 193 3.10 -3.60 23.71
CA GLU A 193 4.06 -3.11 24.70
C GLU A 193 4.19 -1.57 24.65
N ASP A 194 4.31 -0.98 23.45
CA ASP A 194 4.34 0.48 23.27
C ASP A 194 3.08 1.16 23.84
N LEU A 195 1.91 0.55 23.58
CA LEU A 195 0.63 0.99 24.09
C LEU A 195 0.53 0.85 25.61
N ARG A 196 1.08 -0.23 26.19
CA ARG A 196 1.15 -0.41 27.64
C ARG A 196 1.91 0.74 28.29
N TYR A 197 3.05 1.15 27.73
CA TYR A 197 3.79 2.33 28.22
C TYR A 197 2.99 3.64 28.11
N ALA A 198 2.32 3.86 26.97
CA ALA A 198 1.48 5.04 26.79
C ALA A 198 0.29 5.06 27.77
N SER A 199 -0.33 3.90 28.00
CA SER A 199 -1.47 3.75 28.93
C SER A 199 -1.07 3.96 30.37
N THR A 200 0.04 3.39 30.82
CA THR A 200 0.57 3.63 32.17
C THR A 200 0.83 5.12 32.40
N TRP A 201 1.49 5.78 31.44
CA TRP A 201 1.73 7.23 31.52
C TRP A 201 0.43 8.03 31.59
N TRP A 202 -0.56 7.69 30.77
CA TRP A 202 -1.83 8.43 30.74
C TRP A 202 -2.57 8.33 32.09
N LYS A 203 -2.58 7.13 32.68
CA LYS A 203 -3.15 6.89 34.01
C LYS A 203 -2.41 7.65 35.10
N GLU A 204 -1.07 7.62 35.09
CA GLU A 204 -0.23 8.34 36.06
C GLU A 204 -0.42 9.86 35.98
N LEU A 205 -0.67 10.39 34.78
CA LEU A 205 -0.92 11.80 34.57
C LEU A 205 -2.27 12.26 35.17
N GLY A 206 -3.26 11.36 35.22
CA GLY A 206 -4.55 11.61 35.87
C GLY A 206 -5.42 12.69 35.21
N LEU A 207 -5.13 13.08 33.96
CA LEU A 207 -5.89 14.14 33.29
C LEU A 207 -7.31 13.72 32.96
N GLY A 208 -7.55 12.45 32.59
CA GLY A 208 -8.91 11.97 32.32
C GLY A 208 -9.84 12.05 33.53
N GLU A 209 -9.32 11.91 34.75
CA GLU A 209 -10.08 12.07 35.98
C GLU A 209 -10.31 13.54 36.35
N ARG A 210 -9.32 14.41 36.07
CA ARG A 210 -9.37 15.85 36.40
C ARG A 210 -10.19 16.66 35.40
N PHE A 211 -10.11 16.30 34.12
CA PHE A 211 -10.81 16.95 33.01
C PHE A 211 -11.88 16.00 32.47
N ASN A 212 -12.94 15.83 33.24
CA ASN A 212 -14.07 14.95 32.90
C ASN A 212 -14.83 15.36 31.62
N PHE A 213 -14.59 16.57 31.10
CA PHE A 213 -15.12 17.04 29.82
C PHE A 213 -14.26 16.59 28.63
N ALA A 214 -12.96 16.32 28.84
CA ALA A 214 -12.04 15.97 27.77
C ALA A 214 -12.22 14.50 27.36
N ARG A 215 -12.14 14.24 26.06
CA ARG A 215 -12.33 12.93 25.45
C ARG A 215 -11.13 12.02 25.79
N GLU A 216 -11.40 10.86 26.35
CA GLU A 216 -10.38 9.82 26.57
C GLU A 216 -10.22 8.93 25.34
N ARG A 217 -9.22 9.23 24.49
CA ARG A 217 -9.01 8.61 23.16
C ARG A 217 -7.60 8.04 22.96
N LEU A 218 -7.01 7.48 24.02
CA LEU A 218 -5.62 7.03 23.98
C LEU A 218 -5.38 5.94 22.92
N MET A 219 -6.35 5.04 22.72
CA MET A 219 -6.26 3.97 21.72
C MET A 219 -6.23 4.51 20.30
N GLU A 220 -7.10 5.48 20.00
CA GLU A 220 -7.16 6.15 18.70
C GLU A 220 -5.88 6.96 18.46
N ASN A 221 -5.40 7.67 19.48
CA ASN A 221 -4.13 8.40 19.42
C ASN A 221 -2.91 7.49 19.22
N PHE A 222 -2.95 6.27 19.77
CA PHE A 222 -1.95 5.24 19.55
C PHE A 222 -2.04 4.69 18.12
N LEU A 223 -3.24 4.40 17.63
CA LEU A 223 -3.46 3.93 16.26
C LEU A 223 -2.93 4.95 15.22
N LEU A 224 -3.16 6.24 15.44
CA LEU A 224 -2.59 7.31 14.62
C LEU A 224 -1.05 7.26 14.61
N SER A 225 -0.44 7.03 15.78
CA SER A 225 1.02 6.92 15.91
C SER A 225 1.59 5.70 15.18
N VAL A 226 0.90 4.55 15.23
CA VAL A 226 1.25 3.34 14.46
C VAL A 226 1.16 3.61 12.96
N GLY A 227 0.19 4.42 12.52
CA GLY A 227 0.05 4.81 11.12
C GLY A 227 1.17 5.69 10.59
N MET A 228 1.66 6.61 11.42
CA MET A 228 2.73 7.54 11.05
C MET A 228 4.12 6.92 11.18
N ILE A 229 4.34 6.09 12.20
CA ILE A 229 5.65 5.52 12.54
C ILE A 229 5.60 4.02 12.27
N ILE A 230 5.79 3.70 10.99
CA ILE A 230 5.58 2.37 10.40
C ILE A 230 6.66 1.38 10.85
N THR A 231 7.88 1.85 11.08
CA THR A 231 9.05 1.01 11.40
C THR A 231 8.92 0.38 12.80
N PRO A 232 8.91 -0.96 12.92
CA PRO A 232 8.64 -1.61 14.21
C PRO A 232 9.63 -1.26 15.32
N GLN A 233 10.89 -0.94 14.98
CA GLN A 233 11.92 -0.63 15.98
C GLN A 233 11.73 0.73 16.67
N ASP A 234 10.89 1.62 16.12
CA ASP A 234 10.69 2.99 16.61
C ASP A 234 9.62 3.13 17.71
N GLY A 235 9.53 2.13 18.60
CA GLY A 235 8.52 2.08 19.66
C GLY A 235 8.52 3.30 20.58
N LYS A 236 9.71 3.79 20.95
CA LYS A 236 9.85 5.02 21.73
C LYS A 236 9.21 6.23 21.04
N SER A 237 9.40 6.36 19.73
CA SER A 237 8.81 7.43 18.94
C SER A 237 7.29 7.29 18.89
N ARG A 238 6.75 6.07 18.71
CA ARG A 238 5.30 5.81 18.77
C ARG A 238 4.71 6.18 20.12
N THR A 239 5.34 5.79 21.21
CA THR A 239 4.89 6.15 22.56
C THR A 239 4.90 7.67 22.73
N ILE A 240 5.97 8.37 22.37
CA ILE A 240 6.05 9.84 22.47
C ILE A 240 4.95 10.51 21.63
N GLN A 241 4.78 10.09 20.37
CA GLN A 241 3.76 10.63 19.48
C GLN A 241 2.34 10.41 20.05
N THR A 242 2.09 9.26 20.64
CA THR A 242 0.79 8.96 21.28
C THR A 242 0.52 9.91 22.43
N LYS A 243 1.54 10.22 23.25
CA LYS A 243 1.43 11.20 24.35
C LYS A 243 1.12 12.60 23.82
N ILE A 244 1.81 13.02 22.76
CA ILE A 244 1.59 14.32 22.10
C ILE A 244 0.16 14.39 21.58
N ASN A 245 -0.30 13.38 20.83
CA ASN A 245 -1.66 13.33 20.30
C ASN A 245 -2.71 13.42 21.42
N ALA A 246 -2.52 12.68 22.51
CA ALA A 246 -3.43 12.70 23.66
C ALA A 246 -3.50 14.08 24.34
N LEU A 247 -2.37 14.76 24.51
CA LEU A 247 -2.35 16.12 25.05
C LEU A 247 -3.02 17.12 24.11
N ILE A 248 -2.80 16.99 22.80
CA ILE A 248 -3.48 17.81 21.79
C ILE A 248 -5.00 17.62 21.88
N THR A 249 -5.49 16.37 22.00
CA THR A 249 -6.93 16.10 22.17
C THR A 249 -7.52 16.82 23.38
N VAL A 250 -6.82 16.79 24.53
CA VAL A 250 -7.28 17.49 25.74
C VAL A 250 -7.29 19.00 25.54
N ILE A 251 -6.23 19.56 24.92
CA ILE A 251 -6.14 21.00 24.68
C ILE A 251 -7.24 21.46 23.71
N ASP A 252 -7.48 20.71 22.64
CA ASP A 252 -8.60 20.92 21.70
C ASP A 252 -9.93 21.03 22.45
N ASP A 253 -10.22 20.08 23.35
CA ASP A 253 -11.42 20.07 24.19
C ASP A 253 -11.50 21.22 25.21
N VAL A 254 -10.40 21.91 25.50
CA VAL A 254 -10.41 23.11 26.36
C VAL A 254 -10.85 24.34 25.57
N TYR A 255 -10.57 24.38 24.26
CA TYR A 255 -10.82 25.54 23.41
C TYR A 255 -12.13 25.47 22.62
N ASP A 256 -12.69 24.28 22.41
CA ASP A 256 -14.04 24.05 21.87
C ASP A 256 -15.16 24.27 22.91
#